data_AF-A0A7W1IWT4-F1
#
_entry.id   AF-A0A7W1IWT4-F1
#
_cell.length_a   1.000
_cell.length_b   1.000
_cell.length_c   1.000
_cell.angle_alpha   90.00
_cell.angle_beta   90.00
_cell.angle_gamma   90.00
#
_symmetry.space_group_name_H-M   'P 1'
#
loop_
_entity.id
_entity.type
_entity.pdbx_description
1 polymer ?
#
loop_
_entity_poly.entity_id
_entity_poly.type
_entity_poly.pdbx_seq_one_letter_code
_entity_poly.pdbx_strand_id
1 'polypeptide(L)'
;MSSIKTAPLVILSLTALALVTSGGLAGLTTNDGAHGFTEILYAYTSAFANNGQNFAGLSANSIFYNLTTAIAMVVGRFGLAIPALALAGLFAAQGRRPVTLGTLPTDGIEFGVLLGSTALIVGGLSFFPALALGAILEHLLMVR
;
A
#
# COMPACT_ATOMS: atom_id res chain seq x y z
N MET A 1 -12.19 -5.81 10.07
CA MET A 1 -10.79 -6.23 10.32
C MET A 1 -10.07 -6.77 9.07
N SER A 2 -10.75 -7.00 7.94
CA SER A 2 -10.14 -7.49 6.69
C SER A 2 -9.43 -6.40 5.86
N SER A 3 -9.90 -5.15 5.90
CA SER A 3 -9.44 -4.09 4.97
C SER A 3 -7.98 -3.68 5.13
N ILE A 4 -7.43 -3.71 6.35
CA ILE A 4 -6.06 -3.22 6.59
C ILE A 4 -5.00 -4.15 5.99
N LYS A 5 -5.31 -5.44 5.85
CA LYS A 5 -4.42 -6.43 5.24
C LYS A 5 -4.54 -6.47 3.71
N THR A 6 -5.60 -5.88 3.15
CA THR A 6 -5.85 -5.89 1.71
C THR A 6 -4.70 -5.24 0.93
N ALA A 7 -4.18 -4.11 1.42
CA ALA A 7 -3.07 -3.42 0.79
C ALA A 7 -1.80 -4.29 0.66
N PRO A 8 -1.20 -4.81 1.76
CA PRO A 8 0.00 -5.64 1.64
C PRO A 8 -0.26 -6.94 0.87
N LEU A 9 -1.45 -7.56 1.01
CA LEU A 9 -1.77 -8.78 0.26
C LEU A 9 -1.76 -8.54 -1.26
N VAL A 10 -2.40 -7.47 -1.73
CA VAL A 10 -2.49 -7.19 -3.16
C VAL A 10 -1.17 -6.68 -3.70
N ILE A 11 -0.58 -5.67 -3.04
CA ILE A 11 0.65 -5.02 -3.50
C ILE A 11 1.80 -6.03 -3.54
N LEU A 12 2.03 -6.79 -2.46
CA LEU A 12 3.15 -7.73 -2.40
C LEU A 12 2.95 -8.93 -3.33
N SER A 13 1.71 -9.43 -3.49
CA SER A 13 1.44 -10.55 -4.41
C SER A 13 1.64 -10.15 -5.87
N LEU A 14 1.18 -8.97 -6.27
CA LEU A 14 1.39 -8.48 -7.64
C LEU A 14 2.85 -8.11 -7.91
N THR A 15 3.54 -7.56 -6.91
CA THR A 15 4.99 -7.33 -6.98
C THR A 15 5.73 -8.65 -7.16
N ALA A 16 5.41 -9.67 -6.36
CA ALA A 16 6.00 -11.01 -6.51
C ALA A 16 5.71 -11.61 -7.89
N LEU A 17 4.49 -11.47 -8.40
CA LEU A 17 4.10 -11.93 -9.74
C LEU A 17 4.92 -11.25 -10.84
N ALA A 18 5.13 -9.94 -10.75
CA ALA A 18 5.94 -9.19 -11.72
C ALA A 18 7.42 -9.63 -11.71
N LEU A 19 7.97 -9.96 -10.54
CA LEU A 19 9.36 -10.39 -10.39
C LEU A 19 9.63 -11.80 -10.93
N VAL A 20 8.63 -12.69 -10.93
CA VAL A 20 8.79 -14.08 -11.39
C VAL A 20 8.32 -14.30 -12.83
N THR A 21 7.83 -13.26 -13.51
CA THR A 21 7.33 -13.34 -14.89
C THR A 21 8.18 -12.52 -15.84
N SER A 22 8.42 -13.06 -17.04
CA SER A 22 9.14 -12.33 -18.09
C SER A 22 8.42 -11.04 -18.50
N GLY A 23 7.08 -11.03 -18.50
CA GLY A 23 6.28 -9.84 -18.82
C GLY A 23 6.39 -8.72 -17.78
N GLY A 24 6.58 -9.05 -16.50
CA GLY A 24 6.82 -8.07 -15.45
C GLY A 24 8.23 -7.49 -15.49
N LEU A 25 9.23 -8.36 -15.66
CA LEU A 25 10.64 -7.94 -15.79
C LEU A 25 10.90 -7.13 -17.07
N ALA A 26 10.25 -7.47 -18.18
CA ALA A 26 10.38 -6.72 -19.44
C ALA A 26 9.88 -5.26 -19.37
N GLY A 27 9.13 -4.89 -18.31
CA GLY A 27 8.74 -3.50 -18.09
C GLY A 27 9.88 -2.63 -17.55
N LEU A 28 10.90 -3.21 -16.92
CA LEU A 28 12.08 -2.48 -16.46
C LEU A 28 12.92 -2.10 -17.68
N THR A 29 13.01 -0.81 -17.98
CA THR A 29 13.71 -0.31 -19.17
C THR A 29 15.05 0.32 -18.85
N THR A 30 15.20 0.81 -17.62
CA THR A 30 16.34 1.67 -17.25
C THR A 30 17.12 1.11 -16.07
N ASN A 31 16.45 0.48 -15.11
CA ASN A 31 17.05 0.09 -13.84
C ASN A 31 16.77 -1.37 -13.49
N ASP A 32 17.81 -2.06 -13.01
CA ASP A 32 17.73 -3.42 -12.50
C ASP A 32 18.02 -3.45 -10.98
N GLY A 33 18.04 -4.65 -10.39
CA GLY A 33 18.42 -4.85 -8.99
C GLY A 33 17.46 -4.18 -7.99
N ALA A 34 18.01 -3.57 -6.94
CA ALA A 34 17.22 -2.98 -5.84
C ALA A 34 16.34 -1.79 -6.30
N HIS A 35 16.83 -0.98 -7.24
CA HIS A 35 16.05 0.13 -7.79
C HIS A 35 14.91 -0.37 -8.66
N GLY A 36 15.18 -1.32 -9.57
CA GLY A 36 14.13 -1.95 -10.39
C GLY A 36 13.06 -2.64 -9.55
N PHE A 37 13.44 -3.32 -8.45
CA PHE A 37 12.47 -3.85 -7.48
C PHE A 37 11.58 -2.74 -6.89
N THR A 38 12.17 -1.60 -6.53
CA THR A 38 11.44 -0.44 -5.99
C THR A 38 10.49 0.17 -7.02
N GLU A 39 10.89 0.24 -8.30
CA GLU A 39 10.03 0.69 -9.40
C GLU A 39 8.77 -0.18 -9.52
N ILE A 40 8.91 -1.50 -9.51
CA ILE A 40 7.77 -2.45 -9.57
C ILE A 40 6.89 -2.31 -8.33
N LEU A 41 7.49 -2.30 -7.13
CA LEU A 41 6.76 -2.16 -5.87
C LEU A 41 5.97 -0.85 -5.82
N TYR A 42 6.58 0.25 -6.27
CA TYR A 42 5.96 1.57 -6.32
C TYR A 42 4.79 1.61 -7.30
N ALA A 43 4.91 1.00 -8.48
CA ALA A 43 3.84 0.93 -9.47
C ALA A 43 2.56 0.33 -8.87
N TYR A 44 2.67 -0.80 -8.18
CA TYR A 44 1.52 -1.46 -7.55
C TYR A 44 1.01 -0.71 -6.32
N THR A 45 1.91 -0.12 -5.53
CA THR A 45 1.52 0.70 -4.38
C THR A 45 0.70 1.91 -4.82
N SER A 46 1.18 2.62 -5.84
CA SER A 46 0.53 3.79 -6.43
C SER A 46 -0.79 3.43 -7.09
N ALA A 47 -0.83 2.33 -7.84
CA ALA A 47 -2.06 1.83 -8.46
C ALA A 47 -3.11 1.44 -7.41
N PHE A 48 -2.73 0.70 -6.36
CA PHE A 48 -3.65 0.33 -5.28
C PHE A 48 -4.17 1.56 -4.52
N ALA A 49 -3.31 2.54 -4.27
CA ALA A 49 -3.70 3.81 -3.65
C ALA A 49 -4.53 4.71 -4.58
N ASN A 50 -4.66 4.36 -5.86
CA ASN A 50 -5.28 5.18 -6.91
C ASN A 50 -4.60 6.56 -7.10
N ASN A 51 -3.28 6.64 -6.89
CA ASN A 51 -2.49 7.85 -7.12
C ASN A 51 -2.12 8.05 -8.60
N GLY A 52 -1.89 6.95 -9.33
CA GLY A 52 -1.62 6.95 -10.77
C GLY A 52 -0.19 7.34 -11.17
N GLN A 53 0.73 7.51 -10.22
CA GLN A 53 2.14 7.79 -10.47
C GLN A 53 2.92 6.49 -10.74
N ASN A 54 3.97 6.57 -11.56
CA ASN A 54 4.94 5.49 -11.74
C ASN A 54 6.35 6.07 -11.92
N PHE A 55 7.38 5.29 -11.57
CA PHE A 55 8.75 5.66 -11.91
C PHE A 55 8.98 5.50 -13.42
N ALA A 56 9.69 6.47 -14.00
CA ALA A 56 9.88 6.56 -15.46
C ALA A 56 10.73 5.42 -16.03
N GLY A 57 11.54 4.75 -15.20
CA GLY A 57 12.32 3.58 -15.59
C GLY A 57 11.50 2.29 -15.73
N LEU A 58 10.21 2.33 -15.37
CA LEU A 58 9.26 1.24 -15.60
C LEU A 58 8.24 1.60 -16.69
N SER A 59 8.31 0.89 -17.82
CA SER A 59 7.32 0.96 -18.89
C SER A 59 6.04 0.20 -18.49
N ALA A 60 5.06 0.94 -17.99
CA ALA A 60 3.76 0.40 -17.61
C ALA A 60 2.81 0.14 -18.80
N ASN A 61 3.18 0.54 -20.03
CA ASN A 61 2.34 0.36 -21.23
C ASN A 61 2.51 -1.03 -21.87
N SER A 62 2.54 -2.07 -21.03
CA SER A 62 2.51 -3.46 -21.48
C SER A 62 1.16 -4.08 -21.12
N ILE A 63 0.75 -5.13 -21.85
CA ILE A 63 -0.48 -5.86 -21.52
C ILE A 63 -0.43 -6.37 -20.07
N PHE A 64 0.74 -6.82 -19.61
CA PHE A 64 0.96 -7.29 -18.25
C PHE A 64 0.69 -6.19 -17.20
N TYR A 65 1.33 -5.02 -17.34
CA TYR A 65 1.17 -3.94 -16.37
C TYR A 65 -0.22 -3.30 -16.46
N ASN A 66 -0.78 -3.12 -17.65
CA ASN A 66 -2.14 -2.60 -17.82
C ASN A 66 -3.18 -3.47 -17.09
N LEU A 67 -3.10 -4.80 -17.22
CA LEU A 67 -4.04 -5.71 -16.54
C LEU A 67 -3.80 -5.77 -15.03
N THR A 68 -2.55 -5.96 -14.61
CA THR A 68 -2.24 -6.16 -13.18
C THR A 68 -2.44 -4.88 -12.36
N THR A 69 -2.11 -3.71 -12.92
CA THR A 69 -2.38 -2.41 -12.25
C THR A 69 -3.87 -2.07 -12.26
N ALA A 70 -4.63 -2.42 -13.31
CA ALA A 70 -6.09 -2.27 -13.29
C ALA A 70 -6.73 -3.12 -12.17
N ILE A 71 -6.25 -4.34 -11.96
CA ILE A 71 -6.68 -5.18 -10.82
C ILE A 71 -6.33 -4.48 -9.49
N ALA A 72 -5.10 -3.97 -9.35
CA ALA A 72 -4.70 -3.26 -8.14
C ALA A 72 -5.60 -2.04 -7.85
N MET A 73 -5.92 -1.24 -8.86
CA MET A 73 -6.81 -0.08 -8.75
C MET A 73 -8.25 -0.49 -8.36
N VAL A 74 -8.81 -1.51 -9.03
CA VAL A 74 -10.18 -1.98 -8.73
C VAL A 74 -10.27 -2.48 -7.29
N VAL A 75 -9.31 -3.27 -6.84
CA VAL A 75 -9.30 -3.79 -5.46
C VAL A 75 -9.03 -2.67 -4.46
N GLY A 76 -8.10 -1.75 -4.76
CA GLY A 76 -7.80 -0.59 -3.92
C GLY A 76 -8.99 0.37 -3.77
N ARG A 77 -9.76 0.57 -4.85
CA ARG A 77 -10.96 1.42 -4.85
C ARG A 77 -12.13 0.74 -4.15
N PHE A 78 -12.58 -0.41 -4.66
CA PHE A 78 -13.83 -1.03 -4.23
C PHE A 78 -13.64 -1.94 -3.02
N GLY A 79 -12.50 -2.62 -2.91
CA GLY A 79 -12.17 -3.45 -1.75
C GLY A 79 -12.02 -2.64 -0.46
N LEU A 80 -11.72 -1.34 -0.54
CA LEU A 80 -11.72 -0.43 0.61
C LEU A 80 -13.07 0.27 0.80
N ALA A 81 -13.74 0.69 -0.29
CA ALA A 81 -15.01 1.41 -0.20
C ALA A 81 -16.17 0.55 0.34
N ILE A 82 -16.30 -0.70 -0.09
CA ILE A 82 -17.38 -1.60 0.34
C ILE A 82 -17.40 -1.79 1.87
N PRO A 83 -16.28 -2.21 2.53
CA PRO A 83 -16.27 -2.35 3.99
C PRO A 83 -16.43 -1.02 4.71
N ALA A 84 -15.95 0.10 4.15
CA ALA A 84 -16.17 1.43 4.73
C ALA A 84 -17.66 1.80 4.76
N LEU A 85 -18.39 1.56 3.66
CA LEU A 85 -19.84 1.77 3.60
C LEU A 85 -20.60 0.82 4.53
N ALA A 86 -20.17 -0.44 4.64
CA ALA A 86 -20.76 -1.39 5.58
C ALA A 86 -20.61 -0.92 7.04
N LEU A 87 -19.41 -0.43 7.41
CA LEU A 87 -19.18 0.16 8.73
C LEU A 87 -20.00 1.43 8.96
N ALA A 88 -20.15 2.28 7.93
CA ALA A 88 -20.98 3.47 8.01
C ALA A 88 -22.45 3.12 8.32
N GLY A 89 -22.99 2.07 7.69
CA GLY A 89 -24.34 1.57 7.98
C GLY A 89 -24.49 1.05 9.41
N LEU A 90 -23.49 0.32 9.92
CA LEU A 90 -23.47 -0.15 11.31
C LEU A 90 -23.42 1.01 12.31
N PHE A 91 -22.60 2.03 12.04
CA PHE A 91 -22.52 3.22 12.89
C PHE A 91 -23.78 4.09 12.83
N ALA A 92 -24.45 4.17 11.68
CA ALA A 92 -25.70 4.89 11.54
C ALA A 92 -26.83 4.27 12.38
N ALA A 93 -26.82 2.95 12.56
CA ALA A 93 -27.76 2.24 13.43
C ALA A 93 -27.42 2.39 14.93
N GLN A 94 -26.22 2.87 15.28
CA GLN A 94 -25.74 2.94 16.65
C GLN A 94 -26.02 4.31 17.27
N GLY A 95 -26.68 4.33 18.43
CA GLY A 95 -26.91 5.57 19.20
C GLY A 95 -25.61 6.12 19.82
N ARG A 96 -25.50 7.46 19.89
CA ARG A 96 -24.41 8.12 20.63
C ARG A 96 -24.54 7.84 22.13
N ARG A 97 -23.42 7.50 22.78
CA ARG A 97 -23.34 7.32 24.23
C ARG A 97 -22.79 8.58 24.91
N PRO A 98 -23.22 8.89 26.14
CA PRO A 98 -22.68 10.02 26.88
C PRO A 98 -21.20 9.81 27.23
N VAL A 99 -20.47 10.91 27.41
CA VAL A 99 -19.08 10.91 27.87
C VAL A 99 -19.04 10.47 29.33
N THR A 100 -18.11 9.60 29.66
CA THR A 100 -17.88 9.08 31.03
C THR A 100 -16.41 9.22 31.41
N LEU A 101 -16.06 8.91 32.66
CA LEU A 101 -14.67 8.89 33.12
C LEU A 101 -13.78 7.90 32.34
N GLY A 102 -14.37 6.88 31.71
CA GLY A 102 -13.65 5.92 30.85
C GLY A 102 -13.56 6.33 29.38
N THR A 103 -14.10 7.48 28.98
CA THR A 103 -14.09 7.95 27.58
C THR A 103 -12.73 8.59 27.25
N LEU A 104 -12.00 7.99 26.30
CA LEU A 104 -10.74 8.54 25.81
C LEU A 104 -11.00 9.78 24.93
N PRO A 105 -10.39 10.95 25.21
CA PRO A 105 -10.45 12.12 24.33
C PRO A 105 -9.74 11.84 23.00
N THR A 106 -10.37 12.13 21.87
CA THR A 106 -9.84 11.84 20.51
C THR A 106 -9.42 13.09 19.73
N ASP A 107 -9.47 14.26 20.35
CA ASP A 107 -9.21 15.58 19.78
C ASP A 107 -7.88 16.20 20.28
N GLY A 108 -7.20 15.54 21.21
CA GLY A 108 -5.92 15.97 21.76
C GLY A 108 -4.69 15.43 21.02
N ILE A 109 -3.52 16.01 21.33
CA ILE A 109 -2.23 15.59 20.79
C ILE A 109 -1.95 14.12 21.09
N GLU A 110 -2.27 13.64 22.29
CA GLU A 110 -2.03 12.26 22.70
C GLU A 110 -2.71 11.25 21.78
N PHE A 111 -3.96 11.51 21.38
CA PHE A 111 -4.66 10.67 20.43
C PHE A 111 -4.06 10.79 19.03
N GLY A 112 -3.63 11.98 18.62
CA GLY A 112 -2.89 12.18 17.37
C GLY A 112 -1.60 11.35 17.31
N VAL A 113 -0.82 11.33 18.40
CA VAL A 113 0.40 10.52 18.53
C VAL A 113 0.08 9.04 18.50
N LEU A 114 -0.96 8.60 19.21
CA LEU A 114 -1.42 7.21 19.19
C LEU A 114 -1.82 6.77 17.78
N LEU A 115 -2.61 7.59 17.08
CA LEU A 115 -3.09 7.29 15.73
C LEU A 115 -1.93 7.27 14.72
N GLY A 116 -1.06 8.28 14.77
CA GLY A 116 0.11 8.38 13.90
C GLY A 116 1.09 7.24 14.11
N SER A 117 1.42 6.91 15.36
CA SER A 117 2.32 5.79 15.67
C SER A 117 1.72 4.45 15.25
N THR A 118 0.41 4.24 15.45
CA THR A 118 -0.29 3.04 14.97
C THR A 118 -0.19 2.92 13.45
N ALA A 119 -0.43 4.00 12.71
CA ALA A 119 -0.34 3.99 11.24
C ALA A 119 1.09 3.68 10.76
N LEU A 120 2.11 4.29 11.39
CA LEU A 120 3.52 4.04 11.08
C LEU A 120 3.95 2.61 11.39
N ILE A 121 3.54 2.06 12.53
CA ILE A 121 3.88 0.68 12.92
C ILE A 121 3.22 -0.31 11.98
N VAL A 122 1.93 -0.16 11.71
CA VAL A 122 1.20 -1.08 10.82
C VAL A 122 1.74 -1.01 9.40
N GLY A 123 1.92 0.19 8.85
CA GLY A 123 2.49 0.37 7.51
C GLY A 123 3.93 -0.11 7.43
N GLY A 124 4.77 0.35 8.36
CA GLY A 124 6.18 -0.01 8.46
C GLY A 124 6.37 -1.52 8.52
N LEU A 125 5.75 -2.21 9.48
CA LEU A 125 5.91 -3.66 9.63
C LEU A 125 5.31 -4.47 8.47
N SER A 126 4.27 -3.95 7.79
CA SER A 126 3.67 -4.65 6.65
C SER A 126 4.56 -4.66 5.41
N PHE A 127 5.35 -3.60 5.21
CA PHE A 127 6.18 -3.42 4.02
C PHE A 127 7.69 -3.48 4.32
N PHE A 128 8.10 -3.61 5.58
CA PHE A 128 9.50 -3.61 5.98
C PHE A 128 10.37 -4.58 5.18
N PRO A 129 9.98 -5.87 4.98
CA PRO A 129 10.79 -6.78 4.20
C PRO A 129 10.98 -6.34 2.74
N ALA A 130 9.94 -5.77 2.13
CA ALA A 130 10.01 -5.26 0.76
C ALA A 130 10.89 -4.01 0.69
N LEU A 131 10.68 -3.04 1.59
CA LEU A 131 11.50 -1.82 1.65
C LEU A 131 12.97 -2.12 1.93
N ALA A 132 13.26 -3.14 2.75
CA ALA A 132 14.60 -3.61 3.03
C ALA A 132 15.33 -4.10 1.76
N LEU A 133 14.62 -4.79 0.86
CA LEU A 133 15.18 -5.31 -0.40
C LEU A 133 15.23 -4.26 -1.53
N GLY A 134 14.43 -3.21 -1.43
CA GLY A 134 14.40 -2.11 -2.39
C GLY A 134 15.23 -0.91 -1.95
N ALA A 135 14.56 0.20 -1.67
CA ALA A 135 15.17 1.51 -1.39
C ALA A 135 16.22 1.49 -0.26
N ILE A 136 16.04 0.68 0.79
CA ILE A 136 17.02 0.61 1.88
C ILE A 136 18.32 -0.05 1.39
N LEU A 137 18.21 -1.18 0.68
CA LEU A 137 19.37 -1.84 0.10
C LEU A 137 20.08 -0.94 -0.91
N GLU A 138 19.32 -0.25 -1.76
CA GLU A 138 19.86 0.71 -2.71
C GLU A 138 20.69 1.81 -2.01
N HIS A 139 20.14 2.43 -0.95
CA HIS A 139 20.86 3.44 -0.19
C HIS A 139 22.16 2.90 0.42
N LEU A 140 22.13 1.69 0.98
CA LEU A 140 23.31 1.05 1.56
C LEU A 140 24.38 0.74 0.50
N LEU A 141 23.99 0.45 -0.74
CA LEU A 141 24.92 0.24 -1.85
C LEU A 141 25.53 1.55 -2.37
N MET A 142 24.81 2.67 -2.29
CA MET A 142 25.32 3.98 -2.70
C MET A 142 26.31 4.60 -1.70
N VAL A 143 26.16 4.30 -0.41
CA VAL A 143 27.00 4.84 0.67
C VAL A 143 28.26 4.02 0.91
N ARG A 144 28.38 2.85 0.28
CA ARG A 144 29.56 1.99 0.34
C ARG A 144 30.57 2.34 -0.74
#